data_AF-A0A7J3Q9N2-F1
#
_entry.id   AF-A0A7J3Q9N2-F1
#
_cell.length_a   1.000
_cell.length_b   1.000
_cell.length_c   1.000
_cell.angle_alpha   90.00
_cell.angle_beta   90.00
_cell.angle_gamma   90.00
#
_symmetry.space_group_name_H-M   'P 1'
#
loop_
_entity.id
_entity.type
_entity.pdbx_description
1 polymer ?
#
loop_
_entity_poly.entity_id
_entity_poly.type
_entity_poly.pdbx_seq_one_letter_code
_entity_poly.pdbx_strand_id
1 'polypeptide(L)'
;MDVKTLYRNLETNVLRRDTISKKLKKSCGKSLKDEDIVKILDQVKLLRTSRKSLARILSKLREYESFEGFEEPLTTIIEYMYAVGVHVEKEILLSVAELLGKHQSTKSYADEILNIDIVEIEKLSEDLRTTYTVIRARLKT
;
A
#
# COMPACT_ATOMS: atom_id res chain seq x y z
N MET A 1 -15.85 12.44 10.94
CA MET A 1 -15.81 11.38 9.92
C MET A 1 -16.77 10.28 10.33
N ASP A 2 -17.75 9.92 9.53
CA ASP A 2 -18.62 8.76 9.78
C ASP A 2 -17.88 7.43 9.46
N VAL A 3 -18.41 6.31 9.97
CA VAL A 3 -17.82 4.97 9.87
C VAL A 3 -17.67 4.50 8.41
N LYS A 4 -18.67 4.81 7.59
CA LYS A 4 -18.69 4.45 6.17
C LYS A 4 -17.60 5.17 5.39
N THR A 5 -17.39 6.46 5.66
CA THR A 5 -16.29 7.25 5.10
C THR A 5 -14.93 6.71 5.53
N LEU A 6 -14.79 6.30 6.79
CA LEU A 6 -13.56 5.68 7.28
C LEU A 6 -13.19 4.41 6.48
N TYR A 7 -14.10 3.44 6.40
CA TYR A 7 -13.83 2.19 5.67
C TYR A 7 -13.58 2.44 4.19
N ARG A 8 -14.29 3.38 3.57
CA ARG A 8 -14.04 3.80 2.17
C ARG A 8 -12.63 4.39 2.00
N ASN A 9 -12.16 5.20 2.95
CA ASN A 9 -10.81 5.77 2.89
C ASN A 9 -9.73 4.69 3.01
N LEU A 10 -9.90 3.74 3.94
CA LEU A 10 -9.00 2.60 4.08
C LEU A 10 -9.00 1.71 2.83
N GLU A 11 -10.18 1.40 2.28
CA GLU A 11 -10.32 0.63 1.05
C GLU A 11 -9.61 1.33 -0.12
N THR A 12 -9.84 2.64 -0.28
CA THR A 12 -9.18 3.46 -1.30
C THR A 12 -7.67 3.43 -1.15
N ASN A 13 -7.15 3.50 0.07
CA ASN A 13 -5.73 3.41 0.37
C ASN A 13 -5.15 2.08 -0.10
N VAL A 14 -5.80 0.96 0.26
CA VAL A 14 -5.39 -0.40 -0.15
C VAL A 14 -5.39 -0.54 -1.68
N LEU A 15 -6.42 -0.04 -2.36
CA LEU A 15 -6.56 -0.15 -3.81
C LEU A 15 -5.53 0.69 -4.57
N ARG A 16 -5.19 1.89 -4.08
CA ARG A 16 -4.12 2.72 -4.66
C ARG A 16 -2.76 2.03 -4.52
N ARG A 17 -2.45 1.45 -3.35
CA ARG A 17 -1.22 0.66 -3.15
C ARG A 17 -1.16 -0.59 -4.06
N ASP A 18 -2.27 -1.31 -4.26
CA ASP A 18 -2.31 -2.42 -5.23
C ASP A 18 -2.08 -1.95 -6.67
N THR A 19 -2.52 -0.74 -7.03
CA THR A 19 -2.29 -0.16 -8.35
C THR A 19 -0.80 0.09 -8.60
N ILE A 20 -0.08 0.65 -7.63
CA ILE A 20 1.38 0.83 -7.70
C ILE A 20 2.07 -0.53 -7.88
N SER A 21 1.70 -1.53 -7.08
CA SER A 21 2.27 -2.88 -7.21
C SER A 21 1.95 -3.56 -8.54
N LYS A 22 0.78 -3.30 -9.14
CA LYS A 22 0.43 -3.79 -10.49
C LYS A 22 1.33 -3.14 -11.55
N LYS A 23 1.54 -1.82 -11.46
CA LYS A 23 2.43 -1.09 -12.36
C LYS A 23 3.86 -1.63 -12.25
N LEU A 24 4.40 -1.71 -11.03
CA LEU A 24 5.73 -2.23 -10.75
C LEU A 24 5.95 -3.61 -11.38
N LYS A 25 5.01 -4.54 -11.17
CA LYS A 25 5.07 -5.88 -11.77
C LYS A 25 5.12 -5.85 -13.29
N LYS A 26 4.32 -4.98 -13.92
CA LYS A 26 4.25 -4.83 -15.38
C LYS A 26 5.55 -4.24 -15.95
N SER A 27 6.14 -3.27 -15.27
CA SER A 27 7.38 -2.61 -15.69
C SER A 27 8.57 -3.56 -15.58
N CYS A 28 8.67 -4.33 -14.49
CA CYS A 28 9.76 -5.28 -14.28
C CYS A 28 9.67 -6.49 -15.21
N GLY A 29 8.48 -7.11 -15.33
CA GLY A 29 8.30 -8.35 -16.10
C GLY A 29 8.52 -8.21 -17.61
N LYS A 30 8.55 -6.98 -18.13
CA LYS A 30 8.85 -6.70 -19.54
C LYS A 30 10.33 -6.42 -19.80
N SER A 31 11.05 -5.97 -18.78
CA SER A 31 12.31 -5.25 -18.99
C SER A 31 13.53 -6.04 -18.54
N LEU A 32 13.40 -6.93 -17.56
CA LEU A 32 14.55 -7.62 -16.96
C LEU A 32 14.22 -9.06 -16.58
N LYS A 33 15.18 -9.97 -16.77
CA LYS A 33 15.18 -11.37 -16.31
C LYS A 33 16.26 -11.59 -15.24
N ASP A 34 16.48 -10.59 -14.40
CA ASP A 34 17.41 -10.65 -13.29
C ASP A 34 16.81 -11.49 -12.15
N GLU A 35 17.59 -12.39 -11.55
CA GLU A 35 17.16 -13.24 -10.44
C GLU A 35 16.70 -12.40 -9.23
N ASP A 36 17.35 -11.26 -8.99
CA ASP A 36 17.00 -10.35 -7.90
C ASP A 36 15.64 -9.68 -8.15
N ILE A 37 15.34 -9.37 -9.40
CA ILE A 37 14.02 -8.83 -9.79
C ILE A 37 12.93 -9.88 -9.65
N VAL A 38 13.22 -11.15 -9.97
CA VAL A 38 12.26 -12.24 -9.77
C VAL A 38 11.90 -12.37 -8.28
N LYS A 39 12.89 -12.37 -7.38
CA LYS A 39 12.67 -12.43 -5.92
C LYS A 39 11.82 -11.25 -5.43
N ILE A 40 12.12 -10.03 -5.89
CA ILE A 40 11.34 -8.85 -5.54
C ILE A 40 9.90 -8.95 -6.07
N LEU A 41 9.71 -9.43 -7.31
CA LEU A 41 8.38 -9.60 -7.89
C LEU A 41 7.51 -10.62 -7.13
N ASP A 42 8.11 -11.62 -6.51
CA ASP A 42 7.41 -12.56 -5.64
C ASP A 42 6.93 -11.89 -4.34
N GLN A 43 7.75 -11.04 -3.72
CA GLN A 43 7.31 -10.21 -2.59
C GLN A 43 6.14 -9.30 -2.97
N VAL A 44 6.22 -8.65 -4.14
CA VAL A 44 5.13 -7.83 -4.69
C VAL A 44 3.86 -8.67 -4.89
N LYS A 45 3.99 -9.91 -5.36
CA LYS A 45 2.84 -10.83 -5.53
C LYS A 45 2.18 -11.18 -4.21
N LEU A 46 2.97 -11.41 -3.15
CA LEU A 46 2.46 -11.67 -1.80
C LEU A 46 1.70 -10.44 -1.27
N LEU A 47 2.31 -9.24 -1.36
CA LEU A 47 1.67 -7.99 -0.94
C LEU A 47 0.32 -7.76 -1.64
N ARG A 48 0.25 -8.00 -2.95
CA ARG A 48 -1.02 -7.89 -3.70
C ARG A 48 -2.08 -8.87 -3.22
N THR A 49 -1.68 -10.07 -2.80
CA THR A 49 -2.62 -11.07 -2.26
C THR A 49 -3.18 -10.60 -0.92
N SER A 50 -2.32 -10.13 -0.01
CA SER A 50 -2.74 -9.53 1.27
C SER A 50 -3.66 -8.33 1.08
N ARG A 51 -3.34 -7.42 0.14
CA ARG A 51 -4.17 -6.25 -0.16
C ARG A 51 -5.54 -6.62 -0.73
N LYS A 52 -5.63 -7.62 -1.61
CA LYS A 52 -6.93 -8.11 -2.08
C LYS A 52 -7.79 -8.65 -0.94
N SER A 53 -7.20 -9.37 0.00
CA SER A 53 -7.92 -9.87 1.18
C SER A 53 -8.39 -8.72 2.08
N LEU A 54 -7.51 -7.74 2.35
CA LEU A 54 -7.87 -6.55 3.12
C LEU A 54 -8.97 -5.72 2.45
N ALA A 55 -8.89 -5.47 1.15
CA ALA A 55 -9.93 -4.74 0.41
C ALA A 55 -11.29 -5.44 0.51
N ARG A 56 -11.33 -6.79 0.44
CA ARG A 56 -12.57 -7.55 0.64
C ARG A 56 -13.12 -7.41 2.06
N ILE A 57 -12.26 -7.43 3.07
CA ILE A 57 -12.67 -7.26 4.47
C ILE A 57 -13.24 -5.85 4.67
N LEU A 58 -12.52 -4.82 4.24
CA LEU A 58 -12.95 -3.42 4.36
C LEU A 58 -14.25 -3.15 3.60
N SER A 59 -14.41 -3.73 2.41
CA SER A 59 -15.65 -3.64 1.64
C SER A 59 -16.85 -4.22 2.40
N LYS A 60 -16.68 -5.36 3.09
CA LYS A 60 -17.73 -5.94 3.96
C LYS A 60 -17.99 -5.07 5.18
N LEU A 61 -16.95 -4.53 5.81
CA LEU A 61 -17.07 -3.68 6.99
C LEU A 61 -17.78 -2.35 6.68
N ARG A 62 -17.72 -1.87 5.43
CA ARG A 62 -18.43 -0.67 4.96
C ARG A 62 -19.96 -0.77 5.07
N GLU A 63 -20.50 -1.97 5.15
CA GLU A 63 -21.94 -2.21 5.28
C GLU A 63 -22.44 -2.10 6.73
N TYR A 64 -21.53 -1.92 7.70
CA TYR A 64 -21.87 -1.71 9.11
C TYR A 64 -22.02 -0.22 9.43
N GLU A 65 -23.01 0.10 10.27
CA GLU A 65 -23.32 1.49 10.68
C GLU A 65 -22.51 1.96 11.89
N SER A 66 -21.92 1.02 12.65
CA SER A 66 -21.13 1.29 13.86
C SER A 66 -19.76 0.60 13.80
N PHE A 67 -18.79 1.19 14.51
CA PHE A 67 -17.47 0.61 14.73
C PHE A 67 -17.35 -0.13 16.08
N GLU A 68 -18.45 -0.17 16.85
CA GLU A 68 -18.50 -0.76 18.18
C GLU A 68 -18.20 -2.26 18.14
N GLY A 69 -17.19 -2.70 18.90
CA GLY A 69 -16.67 -4.07 18.90
C GLY A 69 -15.63 -4.37 17.81
N PHE A 70 -15.30 -3.39 16.95
CA PHE A 70 -14.29 -3.52 15.88
C PHE A 70 -13.08 -2.60 16.07
N GLU A 71 -13.00 -1.89 17.20
CA GLU A 71 -11.97 -0.90 17.52
C GLU A 71 -10.55 -1.46 17.41
N GLU A 72 -10.31 -2.57 18.11
CA GLU A 72 -9.00 -3.22 18.16
C GLU A 72 -8.65 -3.85 16.80
N PRO A 73 -9.51 -4.67 16.16
CA PRO A 73 -9.25 -5.16 14.81
C PRO A 73 -8.95 -4.06 13.78
N LEU A 74 -9.68 -2.94 13.84
CA LEU A 74 -9.48 -1.79 12.96
C LEU A 74 -8.14 -1.10 13.21
N THR A 75 -7.79 -0.91 14.48
CA THR A 75 -6.48 -0.38 14.91
C THR A 75 -5.37 -1.27 14.36
N THR A 76 -5.46 -2.59 14.53
CA THR A 76 -4.48 -3.55 14.01
C THR A 76 -4.36 -3.51 12.48
N ILE A 77 -5.49 -3.40 11.76
CA ILE A 77 -5.47 -3.28 10.29
C ILE A 77 -4.71 -2.03 9.87
N ILE A 78 -4.94 -0.90 10.54
CA ILE A 78 -4.32 0.37 10.21
C ILE A 78 -2.83 0.35 10.53
N GLU A 79 -2.44 -0.17 11.69
CA GLU A 79 -1.03 -0.32 12.08
C GLU A 79 -0.29 -1.24 11.11
N TYR A 80 -0.89 -2.37 10.73
CA TYR A 80 -0.35 -3.26 9.70
C TYR A 80 -0.17 -2.53 8.37
N MET A 81 -1.20 -1.83 7.88
CA MET A 81 -1.15 -1.09 6.63
C MET A 81 -0.07 0.00 6.64
N TYR A 82 0.13 0.65 7.78
CA TYR A 82 1.16 1.68 7.96
C TYR A 82 2.55 1.05 7.94
N ALA A 83 2.78 0.01 8.74
CA ALA A 83 4.08 -0.66 8.81
C ALA A 83 4.50 -1.24 7.45
N VAL A 84 3.59 -1.93 6.76
CA VAL A 84 3.84 -2.48 5.42
C VAL A 84 4.10 -1.35 4.42
N GLY A 85 3.30 -0.29 4.48
CA GLY A 85 3.41 0.83 3.56
C GLY A 85 4.71 1.61 3.67
N VAL A 86 5.13 1.92 4.90
CA VAL A 86 6.31 2.75 5.17
C VAL A 86 7.60 1.95 5.00
N HIS A 87 7.63 0.71 5.48
CA HIS A 87 8.88 -0.05 5.54
C HIS A 87 9.03 -1.02 4.36
N VAL A 88 8.00 -1.79 4.04
CA VAL A 88 8.15 -2.86 3.03
C VAL A 88 7.97 -2.32 1.61
N GLU A 89 6.89 -1.58 1.35
CA GLU A 89 6.55 -1.12 0.00
C GLU A 89 7.56 -0.11 -0.53
N LYS A 90 7.99 0.83 0.32
CA LYS A 90 8.99 1.83 -0.03
C LYS A 90 10.35 1.22 -0.32
N GLU A 91 10.83 0.28 0.49
CA GLU A 91 12.11 -0.41 0.27
C GLU A 91 12.11 -1.22 -1.03
N ILE A 92 11.00 -1.91 -1.33
CA ILE A 92 10.83 -2.63 -2.59
C ILE A 92 10.93 -1.66 -3.78
N LEU A 93 10.23 -0.52 -3.72
CA LEU A 93 10.26 0.48 -4.79
C LEU A 93 11.67 1.05 -4.99
N LEU A 94 12.38 1.39 -3.90
CA LEU A 94 13.77 1.87 -3.97
C LEU A 94 14.70 0.85 -4.60
N SER A 95 14.61 -0.42 -4.16
CA SER A 95 15.45 -1.50 -4.68
C SER A 95 15.22 -1.73 -6.18
N VAL A 96 13.95 -1.69 -6.62
CA VAL A 96 13.62 -1.84 -8.05
C VAL A 96 14.08 -0.64 -8.85
N ALA A 97 13.90 0.58 -8.34
CA ALA A 97 14.34 1.80 -9.02
C ALA A 97 15.86 1.79 -9.22
N GLU A 98 16.63 1.35 -8.22
CA GLU A 98 18.09 1.20 -8.35
C GLU A 98 18.45 0.21 -9.46
N LEU A 99 17.83 -0.98 -9.47
CA LEU A 99 18.09 -2.00 -10.49
C LEU A 99 17.71 -1.53 -11.90
N LEU A 100 16.55 -0.89 -12.06
CA LEU A 100 16.12 -0.33 -13.34
C LEU A 100 16.98 0.87 -13.76
N GLY A 101 17.50 1.65 -12.82
CA GLY A 101 18.34 2.81 -13.09
C GLY A 101 19.71 2.46 -13.67
N LYS A 102 20.18 1.22 -13.47
CA LYS A 102 21.46 0.73 -14.03
C LYS A 102 21.44 0.61 -15.56
N HIS A 103 20.27 0.56 -16.19
CA HIS A 103 20.14 0.42 -17.65
C HIS A 103 19.44 1.63 -18.27
N GLN A 104 20.04 2.19 -19.32
CA GLN A 104 19.50 3.38 -20.01
C GLN A 104 18.08 3.14 -20.58
N SER A 105 17.78 1.91 -21.00
CA SER A 105 16.46 1.52 -21.53
C SER A 105 15.34 1.51 -20.49
N THR A 106 15.67 1.48 -19.20
CA THR A 106 14.69 1.41 -18.10
C THR A 106 14.75 2.61 -17.15
N LYS A 107 15.63 3.57 -17.43
CA LYS A 107 15.84 4.77 -16.62
C LYS A 107 14.56 5.59 -16.39
N SER A 108 13.73 5.74 -17.42
CA SER A 108 12.45 6.44 -17.30
C SER A 108 11.49 5.79 -16.30
N TYR A 109 11.53 4.46 -16.17
CA TYR A 109 10.71 3.74 -15.19
C TYR A 109 11.27 3.88 -13.78
N ALA A 110 12.61 3.90 -13.63
CA ALA A 110 13.24 4.20 -12.35
C ALA A 110 12.86 5.61 -11.88
N ASP A 111 12.89 6.60 -12.78
CA ASP A 111 12.50 7.98 -12.49
C ASP A 111 11.01 8.09 -12.11
N GLU A 112 10.12 7.33 -12.78
CA GLU A 112 8.69 7.26 -12.40
C GLU A 112 8.53 6.71 -10.98
N ILE A 113 9.25 5.64 -10.63
CA ILE A 113 9.18 5.06 -9.28
C ILE A 113 9.62 6.08 -8.23
N LEU A 114 10.77 6.72 -8.44
CA LEU A 114 11.37 7.64 -7.47
C LEU A 114 10.53 8.91 -7.27
N ASN A 115 10.03 9.49 -8.35
CA ASN A 115 9.38 10.80 -8.30
C ASN A 115 7.85 10.73 -8.15
N ILE A 116 7.23 9.60 -8.46
CA ILE A 116 5.77 9.44 -8.44
C ILE A 116 5.35 8.35 -7.45
N ASP A 117 5.78 7.11 -7.64
CA ASP A 117 5.25 5.99 -6.86
C ASP A 117 5.66 6.07 -5.38
N ILE A 118 6.91 6.43 -5.07
CA ILE A 118 7.36 6.61 -3.67
C ILE A 118 6.63 7.77 -2.99
N VAL A 119 6.50 8.91 -3.67
CA VAL A 119 5.78 10.09 -3.13
C VAL A 119 4.31 9.74 -2.85
N GLU A 120 3.68 8.97 -3.73
CA GLU A 120 2.33 8.46 -3.54
C GLU A 120 2.24 7.52 -2.34
N ILE A 121 3.19 6.60 -2.13
CA ILE A 121 3.24 5.73 -0.96
C ILE A 121 3.39 6.53 0.34
N GLU A 122 4.21 7.58 0.35
CA GLU A 122 4.38 8.47 1.50
C GLU A 122 3.09 9.20 1.83
N LYS A 123 2.42 9.77 0.81
CA LYS A 123 1.12 10.44 0.97
C LYS A 123 0.06 9.48 1.52
N LEU A 124 -0.03 8.27 0.95
CA LEU A 124 -0.96 7.24 1.43
C LEU A 124 -0.65 6.80 2.86
N SER A 125 0.61 6.86 3.29
CA SER A 125 1.00 6.53 4.67
C SER A 125 0.63 7.65 5.64
N GLU A 126 0.75 8.91 5.22
CA GLU A 126 0.33 10.07 6.03
C GLU A 126 -1.19 10.17 6.17
N ASP A 127 -1.94 9.91 5.08
CA ASP A 127 -3.41 9.82 5.11
C ASP A 127 -3.87 8.75 6.11
N LEU A 128 -3.17 7.62 6.14
CA LEU A 128 -3.45 6.51 7.06
C LEU A 128 -3.11 6.88 8.52
N ARG A 129 -2.01 7.59 8.75
CA ARG A 129 -1.63 8.11 10.08
C ARG A 129 -2.65 9.12 10.62
N THR A 130 -3.14 10.00 9.76
CA THR A 130 -4.22 10.94 10.10
C THR A 130 -5.48 10.17 10.49
N THR A 131 -5.84 9.16 9.69
CA THR A 131 -6.97 8.26 9.96
C THR A 131 -6.84 7.54 11.31
N TYR A 132 -5.66 6.99 11.61
CA TYR A 132 -5.35 6.35 12.89
C TYR A 132 -5.54 7.30 14.07
N THR A 133 -5.04 8.54 13.95
CA THR A 133 -5.14 9.56 15.00
C THR A 133 -6.59 9.89 15.32
N VAL A 134 -7.44 10.01 14.30
CA VAL A 134 -8.88 10.27 14.46
C VAL A 134 -9.59 9.11 15.16
N ILE A 135 -9.28 7.87 14.79
CA ILE A 135 -9.87 6.69 15.45
C ILE A 135 -9.43 6.65 16.92
N ARG A 136 -8.13 6.75 17.19
CA ARG A 136 -7.60 6.70 18.55
C ARG A 136 -8.18 7.79 19.46
N ALA A 137 -8.46 8.98 18.92
CA ALA A 137 -9.12 10.04 19.66
C ALA A 137 -10.56 9.67 20.06
N ARG A 138 -11.29 8.96 19.18
CA ARG A 138 -12.65 8.47 19.46
C ARG A 138 -12.71 7.28 20.41
N LEU A 139 -11.68 6.43 20.43
CA LEU A 139 -11.65 5.27 21.34
C LEU A 139 -11.35 5.65 22.80
N LYS A 140 -10.88 6.88 23.02
CA LYS A 140 -10.56 7.41 24.36
C LYS A 140 -11.69 8.22 24.99
N THR A 141 -12.78 8.46 24.26
CA THR A 141 -13.99 9.17 24.69
C THR A 141 -15.13 8.19 24.88
#